data_AF-A0A520CIU4-F1
#
_entry.id   AF-A0A520CIU4-F1
#
_cell.length_a   1.000
_cell.length_b   1.000
_cell.length_c   1.000
_cell.angle_alpha   90.00
_cell.angle_beta   90.00
_cell.angle_gamma   90.00
#
_symmetry.space_group_name_H-M   'P 1'
#
loop_
_entity.id
_entity.type
_entity.pdbx_description
1 polymer ?
#
loop_
_entity_poly.entity_id
_entity_poly.type
_entity_poly.pdbx_seq_one_letter_code
_entity_poly.pdbx_strand_id
1 'polypeptide(L)' 'MLTANKLMPQGGGLAAVLLRRAATVELDWDVRQKSRFDATDSQGRQIGVFLPRGTAVRGGDVL' A
#
# COMPACT_ATOMS: atom_id res chain seq x y z
N MET A 1 -14.69 4.13 -3.37
CA MET A 1 -13.80 4.00 -2.21
C MET A 1 -13.07 2.67 -2.37
N LEU A 2 -11.73 2.71 -2.51
CA LEU A 2 -10.92 1.50 -2.68
C LEU A 2 -10.54 0.95 -1.29
N THR A 3 -10.44 -0.36 -1.17
CA THR A 3 -10.01 -1.02 0.07
C THR A 3 -8.87 -1.96 -0.24
N ALA A 4 -7.77 -1.86 0.52
CA ALA A 4 -6.63 -2.76 0.42
C ALA A 4 -6.50 -3.58 1.70
N ASN A 5 -6.60 -4.90 1.59
CA ASN A 5 -6.54 -5.84 2.71
C ASN A 5 -5.44 -6.90 2.55
N LYS A 6 -4.56 -6.71 1.58
CA LYS A 6 -3.43 -7.59 1.29
C LYS A 6 -2.17 -6.76 1.19
N LEU A 7 -1.05 -7.34 1.62
CA LEU A 7 0.28 -6.80 1.40
C LEU A 7 1.07 -7.82 0.59
N MET A 8 1.64 -7.39 -0.52
CA MET A 8 2.58 -8.16 -1.33
C MET A 8 3.97 -7.55 -1.14
N PRO A 9 4.85 -8.19 -0.33
CA PRO A 9 6.18 -7.66 -0.08
C PRO A 9 6.94 -7.45 -1.38
N GLN A 10 7.45 -6.23 -1.60
CA GLN A 10 8.20 -5.85 -2.80
C GLN A 10 7.51 -6.18 -4.15
N GLY A 11 6.18 -6.33 -4.16
CA GLY A 11 5.44 -6.72 -5.37
C GLY A 11 5.72 -8.15 -5.86
N GLY A 12 6.17 -9.05 -4.98
CA GLY A 12 6.54 -10.42 -5.32
C GLY A 12 5.47 -11.15 -6.14
N GLY A 13 5.88 -11.69 -7.29
CA GLY A 13 5.00 -12.42 -8.22
C GLY A 13 4.31 -11.54 -9.28
N LEU A 14 4.48 -10.21 -9.24
CA LEU A 14 3.97 -9.32 -10.28
C LEU A 14 5.01 -9.09 -11.37
N ALA A 15 4.54 -8.95 -12.62
CA ALA A 15 5.40 -8.53 -13.72
C ALA A 15 5.87 -7.08 -13.49
N ALA A 16 7.14 -6.79 -13.82
CA ALA A 16 7.76 -5.48 -13.58
C ALA A 16 6.99 -4.32 -14.24
N VAL A 17 6.33 -4.55 -15.38
CA VAL A 17 5.52 -3.53 -16.05
C VAL A 17 4.30 -3.09 -15.23
N LEU A 18 3.73 -3.99 -14.42
CA LEU A 18 2.62 -3.66 -13.53
C LEU A 18 3.11 -2.75 -12.40
N LEU A 19 4.26 -3.06 -11.80
CA LEU A 19 4.86 -2.25 -10.75
C LEU A 19 5.19 -0.83 -11.23
N ARG A 20 5.78 -0.71 -12.44
CA ARG A 20 6.16 0.59 -13.02
C ARG A 20 4.97 1.50 -13.36
N ARG A 21 3.78 0.94 -13.53
CA ARG A 21 2.55 1.67 -13.89
C ARG A 21 1.57 1.83 -12.74
N ALA A 22 1.85 1.18 -11.60
CA ALA A 22 0.97 1.22 -10.44
C ALA A 22 0.89 2.64 -9.87
N ALA A 23 -0.27 2.99 -9.33
CA ALA A 23 -0.40 4.17 -8.48
C ALA A 23 0.42 3.94 -7.20
N THR A 24 0.99 5.02 -6.67
CA THR A 24 1.84 4.97 -5.48
C THR A 24 1.15 5.68 -4.32
N VAL A 25 1.45 5.27 -3.10
CA VAL A 25 1.00 5.94 -1.89
C VAL A 25 2.23 6.42 -1.14
N GLU A 26 2.29 7.72 -0.87
CA GLU A 26 3.32 8.31 -0.02
C GLU A 26 2.79 8.38 1.41
N LEU A 27 3.57 7.90 2.36
CA LEU A 27 3.14 7.72 3.75
C LEU A 27 4.26 8.15 4.70
N ASP A 28 3.89 8.90 5.73
CA ASP A 28 4.78 9.19 6.84
C ASP A 28 5.20 7.92 7.59
N TRP A 29 6.37 8.00 8.23
CA TRP A 29 6.95 6.86 8.93
C TRP A 29 6.01 6.26 9.99
N ASP A 30 5.27 7.09 10.72
CA ASP A 30 4.36 6.66 11.79
C ASP A 30 3.11 5.96 11.20
N VAL A 31 2.58 6.44 10.08
CA VAL A 31 1.45 5.82 9.37
C VAL A 31 1.87 4.43 8.88
N ARG A 32 3.11 4.29 8.42
CA ARG A 32 3.67 2.99 8.00
C ARG A 32 3.79 1.96 9.14
N GLN A 33 3.72 2.38 10.40
CA GLN A 33 3.68 1.47 11.56
C GLN A 33 2.26 1.01 11.92
N LYS A 34 1.22 1.55 11.28
CA LYS A 34 -0.19 1.20 11.52
C LYS A 34 -0.59 0.08 10.56
N SER A 35 -1.40 -0.86 11.06
CA SER A 35 -2.01 -1.93 10.23
C SER A 35 -3.35 -1.51 9.61
N ARG A 36 -3.92 -0.39 10.08
CA ARG A 36 -5.17 0.19 9.58
C ARG A 36 -5.01 1.69 9.48
N PHE A 37 -5.27 2.26 8.31
CA PHE A 37 -5.16 3.68 8.05
C PHE A 37 -5.83 4.03 6.72
N ASP A 38 -6.22 5.28 6.56
CA ASP A 38 -6.65 5.83 5.27
C ASP A 38 -5.46 6.47 4.55
N ALA A 39 -5.50 6.43 3.22
CA ALA A 39 -4.50 7.04 2.37
C ALA A 39 -5.11 7.58 1.07
N THR A 40 -4.39 8.50 0.43
CA THR A 40 -4.70 8.95 -0.92
C THR A 40 -3.54 8.55 -1.82
N ASP A 41 -3.83 7.90 -2.95
CA ASP A 41 -2.79 7.55 -3.91
C ASP A 41 -2.40 8.71 -4.83
N SER A 42 -1.38 8.49 -5.65
CA SER A 42 -0.87 9.46 -6.62
C SER A 42 -1.88 9.86 -7.71
N GLN A 43 -3.03 9.18 -7.81
CA GLN A 43 -4.12 9.51 -8.72
C GLN A 43 -5.29 10.21 -8.02
N GLY A 44 -5.13 10.59 -6.74
CA GLY A 44 -6.15 11.28 -5.96
C GLY A 44 -7.26 10.36 -5.44
N ARG A 45 -7.08 9.04 -5.48
CA ARG A 45 -8.09 8.07 -5.04
C ARG A 45 -7.91 7.78 -3.55
N GLN A 46 -9.02 7.79 -2.81
CA GLN A 46 -9.08 7.41 -1.41
C GLN A 46 -9.03 5.88 -1.24
N ILE A 47 -8.13 5.41 -0.38
CA ILE A 47 -7.87 4.00 -0.08
C ILE A 47 -7.94 3.78 1.43
N GLY A 48 -8.81 2.86 1.87
CA GLY A 48 -8.78 2.34 3.23
C GLY A 48 -7.92 1.08 3.32
N VAL A 49 -6.88 1.08 4.15
CA VAL A 49 -5.96 -0.05 4.34
C VAL A 49 -6.34 -0.85 5.59
N PHE A 50 -6.47 -2.17 5.46
CA PHE A 50 -6.87 -3.09 6.54
C PHE A 50 -6.03 -4.37 6.53
N LEU A 51 -4.86 -4.31 7.14
CA LEU A 51 -3.94 -5.45 7.24
C LEU A 51 -4.09 -6.18 8.60
N PRO A 52 -3.58 -7.43 8.71
CA PRO A 52 -3.45 -8.10 9.99
C PRO A 52 -2.71 -7.22 11.01
N ARG A 53 -3.15 -7.26 12.28
CA ARG A 53 -2.51 -6.47 13.34
C ARG A 53 -1.02 -6.82 13.44
N GLY A 54 -0.19 -5.81 13.65
CA GLY A 54 1.28 -5.95 13.65
C GLY A 54 1.94 -5.91 12.27
N THR A 55 1.16 -5.88 11.18
CA THR A 55 1.71 -5.67 9.84
C THR A 55 2.07 -4.20 9.65
N ALA A 56 3.28 -3.95 9.18
CA ALA A 56 3.79 -2.62 8.88
C ALA A 56 4.28 -2.58 7.43
N VAL A 57 3.92 -1.53 6.69
CA VAL A 57 4.24 -1.44 5.27
C VAL A 57 5.66 -0.91 5.04
N ARG A 58 6.32 -1.40 4.00
CA ARG A 58 7.68 -1.01 3.61
C ARG A 58 7.71 -0.38 2.22
N GLY A 59 8.76 0.42 1.97
CA GLY A 59 8.96 1.01 0.65
C GLY A 59 9.13 -0.10 -0.37
N GLY A 60 8.36 -0.05 -1.46
CA GLY A 60 8.33 -1.08 -2.49
C GLY A 60 7.25 -2.15 -2.30
N ASP A 61 6.61 -2.25 -1.14
CA ASP A 61 5.47 -3.16 -0.97
C ASP A 61 4.27 -2.71 -1.79
N VAL A 62 3.44 -3.68 -2.19
CA VAL A 62 2.23 -3.46 -2.98
C VAL A 62 1.00 -3.83 -2.17
N LEU A 63 -0.04 -2.99 -2.26
CA LEU A 63 -1.32 -3.11 -1.55
C LEU A 63 -2.45 -3.54 -2.49
#